data_AF-K0SYN2-F1
#
_entry.id   AF-K0SYN2-F1
#
_cell.length_a   1.000
_cell.length_b   1.000
_cell.length_c   1.000
_cell.angle_alpha   90.00
_cell.angle_beta   90.00
_cell.angle_gamma   90.00
#
_symmetry.space_group_name_H-M   'P 1'
#
loop_
_entity.id
_entity.type
_entity.pdbx_description
1 polymer ?
#
loop_
_entity_poly.entity_id
_entity_poly.type
_entity_poly.pdbx_seq_one_letter_code
_entity_poly.pdbx_strand_id
1 'polypeptide(L)'
;MPSRKKAQGRRNRAKKEATRTAELRSLWEPMALCSRSNLVAVPCEHTLTVPPEIPQEGPAVSLMNYIAAEGFFQETLLVNHPHDFILKALQRFPEVGEESERSLAIDLLLRFLRNVFVSVSRIEGEKWFHQIHGNEVSICCMIYLLELLGTYSDMSVVNRRAIKISNKLIGGNRRDVVKFVAKRLPCTCLKELHCSVRKKVEKVGRCIHCLKQVPRSQLRVCTGCMNAEYCSRACQRADWSRHKNQCGNPELLSPDLPQDYVLK
;
A
#
# COMPACT_ATOMS: atom_id res chain seq x y z
N MET A 1 -48.47 8.93 8.96
CA MET A 1 -47.63 7.86 9.57
C MET A 1 -47.04 6.99 8.46
N PRO A 2 -45.75 6.60 8.52
CA PRO A 2 -45.18 5.69 7.52
C PRO A 2 -45.91 4.34 7.55
N SER A 3 -46.32 3.84 6.39
CA SER A 3 -46.95 2.53 6.27
C SER A 3 -46.06 1.42 6.86
N ARG A 4 -46.66 0.47 7.59
CA ARG A 4 -45.98 -0.68 8.24
C ARG A 4 -45.07 -1.46 7.26
N LYS A 5 -45.45 -1.51 5.98
CA LYS A 5 -44.64 -2.10 4.89
C LYS A 5 -43.37 -1.28 4.58
N LYS A 6 -43.44 0.05 4.59
CA LYS A 6 -42.27 0.94 4.40
C LYS A 6 -41.29 0.82 5.57
N ALA A 7 -41.79 0.71 6.81
CA ALA A 7 -40.96 0.51 7.99
C ALA A 7 -40.23 -0.85 7.97
N GLN A 8 -40.94 -1.93 7.62
CA GLN A 8 -40.34 -3.27 7.47
C GLN A 8 -39.29 -3.31 6.36
N GLY A 9 -39.53 -2.66 5.22
CA GLY A 9 -38.57 -2.56 4.12
C GLY A 9 -37.26 -1.87 4.52
N ARG A 10 -37.34 -0.77 5.30
CA ARG A 10 -36.15 -0.09 5.84
C ARG A 10 -35.36 -0.99 6.80
N ARG A 11 -36.05 -1.71 7.69
CA ARG A 11 -35.42 -2.65 8.63
C ARG A 11 -34.69 -3.78 7.90
N ASN A 12 -35.30 -4.34 6.86
CA ASN A 12 -34.67 -5.39 6.05
C ASN A 12 -33.44 -4.86 5.29
N ARG A 13 -33.50 -3.65 4.73
CA ARG A 13 -32.36 -3.02 4.06
C ARG A 13 -31.21 -2.76 5.04
N ALA A 14 -31.51 -2.21 6.21
CA ALA A 14 -30.50 -1.97 7.25
C ALA A 14 -29.84 -3.28 7.71
N LYS A 15 -30.62 -4.35 7.90
CA LYS A 15 -30.07 -5.68 8.24
C LYS A 15 -29.13 -6.20 7.16
N LYS A 16 -29.50 -6.09 5.88
CA LYS A 16 -28.65 -6.51 4.76
C LYS A 16 -27.34 -5.71 4.70
N GLU A 17 -27.41 -4.40 4.93
CA GLU A 17 -26.23 -3.54 4.94
C GLU A 17 -25.29 -3.87 6.12
N ALA A 18 -25.85 -4.14 7.30
CA ALA A 18 -25.08 -4.57 8.47
C ALA A 18 -24.37 -5.91 8.22
N THR A 19 -25.07 -6.89 7.61
CA THR A 19 -24.45 -8.17 7.21
C THR A 19 -23.30 -7.95 6.23
N ARG A 20 -23.50 -7.14 5.19
CA ARG A 20 -22.44 -6.81 4.22
C ARG A 20 -21.23 -6.14 4.89
N THR A 21 -21.48 -5.21 5.80
CA THR A 21 -20.42 -4.50 6.52
C THR A 21 -19.61 -5.45 7.41
N ALA A 22 -20.28 -6.38 8.09
CA ALA A 22 -19.62 -7.42 8.88
C ALA A 22 -18.79 -8.38 8.02
N GLU A 23 -19.30 -8.78 6.85
CA GLU A 23 -18.57 -9.60 5.89
C GLU A 23 -17.29 -8.89 5.42
N LEU A 24 -17.39 -7.62 5.03
CA LEU A 24 -16.23 -6.82 4.60
C LEU A 24 -15.20 -6.66 5.73
N ARG A 25 -15.66 -6.41 6.96
CA ARG A 25 -14.80 -6.27 8.13
C ARG A 25 -14.02 -7.55 8.43
N SER A 26 -14.65 -8.71 8.25
CA SER A 26 -14.02 -10.01 8.48
C SER A 26 -12.84 -10.31 7.54
N LEU A 27 -12.74 -9.64 6.39
CA LEU A 27 -11.64 -9.81 5.44
C LEU A 27 -10.32 -9.18 5.91
N TRP A 28 -10.35 -8.21 6.83
CA TRP A 28 -9.15 -7.46 7.21
C TRP A 28 -8.92 -7.35 8.71
N GLU A 29 -9.97 -7.26 9.52
CA GLU A 29 -9.84 -7.02 10.96
C GLU A 29 -9.07 -8.13 11.69
N PRO A 30 -9.36 -9.44 11.47
CA PRO A 30 -8.59 -10.50 12.12
C PRO A 30 -7.10 -10.42 11.77
N MET A 31 -6.80 -10.10 10.51
CA MET A 31 -5.43 -9.97 10.02
C MET A 31 -4.76 -8.69 10.51
N ALA A 32 -5.48 -7.58 10.74
CA ALA A 32 -4.92 -6.37 11.34
C ALA A 32 -4.62 -6.56 12.84
N LEU A 33 -5.51 -7.25 13.56
CA LEU A 33 -5.36 -7.48 15.00
C LEU A 33 -4.47 -8.67 15.35
N CYS A 34 -4.21 -9.58 14.40
CA CYS A 34 -3.65 -10.90 14.69
C CYS A 34 -4.53 -11.73 15.64
N SER A 35 -5.85 -11.52 15.57
CA SER A 35 -6.80 -12.28 16.39
C SER A 35 -6.91 -13.70 15.86
N ARG A 36 -6.75 -14.68 16.76
CA ARG A 36 -6.81 -16.12 16.49
C ARG A 36 -8.15 -16.51 15.85
N SER A 37 -8.23 -16.58 14.54
CA SER A 37 -9.28 -17.33 13.86
C SER A 37 -8.72 -18.09 12.66
N ASN A 38 -8.58 -19.41 12.83
CA ASN A 38 -8.36 -20.48 11.83
C ASN A 38 -7.21 -20.37 10.80
N LEU A 39 -6.59 -19.20 10.63
CA LEU A 39 -5.30 -19.02 9.99
C LEU A 39 -4.26 -18.97 11.11
N VAL A 40 -3.18 -19.73 10.95
CA VAL A 40 -2.05 -19.76 11.89
C VAL A 40 -1.28 -18.44 11.80
N ALA A 41 -1.92 -17.32 12.12
CA ALA A 41 -1.24 -16.05 12.37
C ALA A 41 -0.72 -16.14 13.81
N VAL A 42 0.58 -16.41 13.96
CA VAL A 42 1.22 -16.30 15.27
C VAL A 42 1.29 -14.81 15.60
N PRO A 43 0.69 -14.35 16.71
CA PRO A 43 0.85 -12.98 17.17
C PRO A 43 2.32 -12.64 17.25
N CYS A 44 2.70 -11.55 16.60
CA CYS A 44 4.03 -10.99 16.82
C CYS A 44 4.04 -10.36 18.21
N GLU A 45 4.64 -11.02 19.20
CA GLU A 45 4.81 -10.50 20.57
C GLU A 45 5.74 -9.26 20.63
N HIS A 46 6.35 -8.90 19.50
CA HIS A 46 7.34 -7.83 19.40
C HIS A 46 6.76 -6.51 18.89
N THR A 47 5.44 -6.36 18.85
CA THR A 47 4.85 -5.02 18.72
C THR A 47 5.16 -4.23 19.98
N LEU A 48 6.01 -3.21 19.84
CA LEU A 48 6.27 -2.22 20.90
C LEU A 48 5.02 -1.35 21.22
N THR A 49 3.90 -1.59 20.52
CA THR A 49 2.66 -0.82 20.62
C THR A 49 1.46 -1.75 20.74
N VAL A 50 0.62 -1.52 21.76
CA VAL A 50 -0.67 -2.20 21.98
C VAL A 50 -1.50 -2.19 20.67
N PRO A 51 -2.26 -3.25 20.33
CA PRO A 51 -3.21 -3.20 19.23
C PRO A 51 -4.16 -2.01 19.36
N PRO A 52 -4.46 -1.28 18.27
CA PRO A 52 -5.41 -0.18 18.34
C PRO A 52 -6.79 -0.71 18.72
N GLU A 53 -7.52 0.04 19.52
CA GLU A 53 -8.95 -0.15 19.66
C GLU A 53 -9.60 0.25 18.33
N ILE A 54 -10.14 -0.74 17.61
CA ILE A 54 -10.80 -0.48 16.33
C ILE A 54 -12.26 -0.14 16.63
N PRO A 55 -12.73 1.08 16.33
CA PRO A 55 -14.12 1.44 16.56
C PRO A 55 -15.04 0.57 15.70
N GLN A 56 -16.31 0.43 16.12
CA GLN A 56 -17.31 -0.34 15.37
C GLN A 56 -17.60 0.32 14.02
N GLU A 57 -17.72 1.64 14.03
CA GLU A 57 -17.96 2.50 12.87
C GLU A 57 -16.99 3.68 12.89
N GLY A 58 -16.74 4.27 11.73
CA GLY A 58 -15.86 5.44 11.59
C GLY A 58 -15.36 5.60 10.16
N PRO A 59 -14.84 6.78 9.79
CA PRO A 59 -14.23 7.02 8.48
C PRO A 59 -13.12 6.02 8.13
N ALA A 60 -12.18 5.75 9.04
CA ALA A 60 -11.10 4.78 8.82
C ALA A 60 -11.64 3.37 8.59
N VAL A 61 -12.63 2.93 9.39
CA VAL A 61 -13.29 1.62 9.23
C VAL A 61 -14.04 1.54 7.91
N SER A 62 -14.72 2.61 7.51
CA SER A 62 -15.43 2.71 6.23
C SER A 62 -14.47 2.62 5.05
N LEU A 63 -13.31 3.28 5.15
CA LEU A 63 -12.24 3.16 4.16
C LEU A 63 -11.70 1.71 4.09
N MET A 64 -11.43 1.07 5.23
CA MET A 64 -10.98 -0.32 5.25
C MET A 64 -12.01 -1.25 4.60
N ASN A 65 -13.30 -1.10 4.91
CA ASN A 65 -14.36 -1.89 4.28
C ASN A 65 -14.48 -1.60 2.78
N TYR A 66 -14.24 -0.37 2.35
CA TYR A 66 -14.19 -0.02 0.93
C TYR A 66 -13.01 -0.68 0.21
N ILE A 67 -11.81 -0.64 0.79
CA ILE A 67 -10.62 -1.35 0.30
C ILE A 67 -10.89 -2.87 0.23
N ALA A 68 -11.60 -3.43 1.21
CA ALA A 68 -12.01 -4.83 1.24
C ALA A 68 -13.00 -5.18 0.11
N ALA A 69 -13.99 -4.32 -0.13
CA ALA A 69 -14.99 -4.50 -1.19
C ALA A 69 -14.37 -4.51 -2.59
N GLU A 70 -13.24 -3.83 -2.73
CA GLU A 70 -12.46 -3.73 -3.96
C GLU A 70 -11.40 -4.84 -4.05
N GLY A 71 -11.40 -5.75 -3.06
CA GLY A 71 -10.66 -7.02 -3.02
C GLY A 71 -9.15 -6.89 -2.78
N PHE A 72 -8.66 -5.75 -2.30
CA PHE A 72 -7.24 -5.55 -1.98
C PHE A 72 -6.73 -6.42 -0.82
N PHE A 73 -7.63 -6.93 0.03
CA PHE A 73 -7.29 -7.84 1.13
C PHE A 73 -7.38 -9.33 0.75
N GLN A 74 -7.71 -9.63 -0.50
CA GLN A 74 -7.79 -10.99 -1.03
C GLN A 74 -6.64 -11.23 -2.02
N GLU A 75 -6.34 -12.48 -2.38
CA GLU A 75 -5.20 -12.81 -3.28
C GLU A 75 -5.47 -12.53 -4.77
N THR A 76 -6.69 -12.13 -5.14
CA THR A 76 -7.21 -12.31 -6.51
C THR A 76 -7.22 -11.07 -7.41
N LEU A 77 -6.70 -9.91 -6.96
CA LEU A 77 -6.76 -8.68 -7.77
C LEU A 77 -5.39 -8.15 -8.21
N LEU A 78 -5.31 -7.86 -9.51
CA LEU A 78 -4.27 -7.04 -10.14
C LEU A 78 -4.91 -5.68 -10.44
N VAL A 79 -5.04 -4.81 -9.45
CA VAL A 79 -5.59 -3.47 -9.70
C VAL A 79 -4.53 -2.62 -10.42
N ASN A 80 -4.91 -2.11 -11.58
CA ASN A 80 -4.15 -1.07 -12.28
C ASN A 80 -4.44 0.28 -11.59
N HIS A 81 -3.40 0.98 -11.16
CA HIS A 81 -3.43 2.36 -10.61
C HIS A 81 -3.95 2.52 -9.16
N PRO A 82 -3.20 2.04 -8.13
CA PRO A 82 -3.60 2.18 -6.72
C PRO A 82 -3.72 3.63 -6.22
N HIS A 83 -3.04 4.58 -6.86
CA HIS A 83 -3.15 6.00 -6.53
C HIS A 83 -4.53 6.58 -6.91
N ASP A 84 -5.03 6.29 -8.12
CA ASP A 84 -6.35 6.73 -8.58
C ASP A 84 -7.47 6.18 -7.70
N PHE A 85 -7.30 4.92 -7.26
CA PHE A 85 -8.23 4.28 -6.35
C PHE A 85 -8.35 5.05 -5.02
N ILE A 86 -7.23 5.36 -4.36
CA ILE A 86 -7.28 6.04 -3.06
C ILE A 86 -7.74 7.49 -3.19
N LEU A 87 -7.38 8.19 -4.26
CA LEU A 87 -7.92 9.53 -4.50
C LEU A 87 -9.46 9.49 -4.60
N LYS A 88 -10.03 8.49 -5.28
CA LYS A 88 -11.49 8.26 -5.31
C LYS A 88 -12.05 7.87 -3.94
N ALA A 89 -11.35 7.03 -3.20
CA ALA A 89 -11.75 6.63 -1.85
C ALA A 89 -11.84 7.84 -0.91
N LEU A 90 -10.87 8.76 -0.99
CA LEU A 90 -10.84 9.98 -0.17
C LEU A 90 -11.89 11.00 -0.60
N GLN A 91 -12.25 11.07 -1.88
CA GLN A 91 -13.42 11.85 -2.31
C GLN A 91 -14.72 11.31 -1.70
N ARG A 92 -14.79 10.00 -1.48
CA ARG A 92 -15.94 9.33 -0.88
C ARG A 92 -15.97 9.43 0.65
N PHE A 93 -14.79 9.47 1.28
CA PHE A 93 -14.60 9.53 2.73
C PHE A 93 -13.65 10.69 3.09
N PRO A 94 -14.04 11.95 2.87
CA PRO A 94 -13.19 13.11 3.12
C PRO A 94 -12.74 13.24 4.58
N GLU A 95 -13.51 12.69 5.52
CA GLU A 95 -13.24 12.67 6.96
C GLU A 95 -12.00 11.85 7.31
N VAL A 96 -11.55 10.94 6.43
CA VAL A 96 -10.24 10.28 6.58
C VAL A 96 -9.09 11.28 6.43
N GLY A 97 -9.36 12.49 5.92
CA GLY A 97 -8.43 13.62 5.96
C GLY A 97 -8.16 14.15 7.37
N GLU A 98 -8.93 13.77 8.39
CA GLU A 98 -8.64 14.09 9.78
C GLU A 98 -7.46 13.26 10.31
N GLU A 99 -6.62 13.86 11.16
CA GLU A 99 -5.37 13.22 11.61
C GLU A 99 -5.58 11.91 12.35
N SER A 100 -6.58 11.84 13.23
CA SER A 100 -6.93 10.63 13.99
C SER A 100 -7.35 9.48 13.07
N GLU A 101 -8.30 9.73 12.17
CA GLU A 101 -8.83 8.75 11.22
C GLU A 101 -7.76 8.30 10.22
N ARG A 102 -6.96 9.24 9.72
CA ARG A 102 -5.83 8.95 8.84
C ARG A 102 -4.80 8.05 9.51
N SER A 103 -4.42 8.38 10.75
CA SER A 103 -3.42 7.63 11.50
C SER A 103 -3.92 6.22 11.83
N LEU A 104 -5.19 6.09 12.19
CA LEU A 104 -5.82 4.78 12.40
C LEU A 104 -5.83 3.96 11.11
N ALA A 105 -6.22 4.53 9.96
CA ALA A 105 -6.19 3.84 8.68
C ALA A 105 -4.77 3.37 8.31
N ILE A 106 -3.75 4.22 8.48
CA ILE A 106 -2.34 3.87 8.25
C ILE A 106 -1.91 2.70 9.16
N ASP A 107 -2.20 2.76 10.46
CA ASP A 107 -1.83 1.71 11.41
C ASP A 107 -2.49 0.37 11.07
N LEU A 108 -3.78 0.38 10.73
CA LEU A 108 -4.51 -0.82 10.32
C LEU A 108 -3.93 -1.47 9.06
N LEU A 109 -3.61 -0.68 8.03
CA LEU A 109 -3.00 -1.18 6.80
C LEU A 109 -1.57 -1.71 7.03
N LEU A 110 -0.77 -1.03 7.84
CA LEU A 110 0.58 -1.49 8.20
C LEU A 110 0.54 -2.81 8.98
N ARG A 111 -0.37 -2.95 9.95
CA ARG A 111 -0.54 -4.17 10.74
C ARG A 111 -1.05 -5.33 9.90
N PHE A 112 -1.99 -5.07 8.99
CA PHE A 112 -2.45 -6.04 8.00
C PHE A 112 -1.26 -6.56 7.18
N LEU A 113 -0.48 -5.66 6.56
CA LEU A 113 0.67 -6.05 5.75
C LEU A 113 1.74 -6.81 6.55
N ARG A 114 2.04 -6.36 7.77
CA ARG A 114 2.96 -7.08 8.67
C ARG A 114 2.51 -8.52 8.85
N ASN A 115 1.25 -8.73 9.21
CA ASN A 115 0.75 -10.06 9.52
C ASN A 115 0.65 -10.94 8.28
N VAL A 116 0.25 -10.38 7.12
CA VAL A 116 0.32 -11.09 5.84
C VAL A 116 1.77 -11.50 5.53
N PHE A 117 2.73 -10.59 5.63
CA PHE A 117 4.13 -10.91 5.33
C PHE A 117 4.69 -11.98 6.25
N VAL A 118 4.49 -11.86 7.57
CA VAL A 118 5.03 -12.82 8.54
C VAL A 118 4.33 -14.17 8.44
N SER A 119 3.00 -14.22 8.24
CA SER A 119 2.26 -15.48 8.17
C SER A 119 2.51 -16.22 6.86
N VAL A 120 2.37 -15.53 5.72
CA VAL A 120 2.47 -16.14 4.39
C VAL A 120 3.92 -16.55 4.09
N SER A 121 4.92 -15.73 4.44
CA SER A 121 6.33 -16.12 4.26
C SER A 121 6.70 -17.37 5.06
N ARG A 122 6.07 -17.60 6.22
CA ARG A 122 6.27 -18.81 7.02
C ARG A 122 5.60 -20.04 6.40
N ILE A 123 4.42 -19.88 5.81
CA ILE A 123 3.67 -20.97 5.18
C ILE A 123 4.33 -21.40 3.86
N GLU A 124 4.71 -20.42 3.03
CA GLU A 124 5.19 -20.67 1.68
C GLU A 124 6.71 -20.78 1.57
N GLY A 125 7.44 -20.34 2.60
CA GLY A 125 8.89 -20.39 2.66
C GLY A 125 9.55 -19.61 1.52
N GLU A 126 10.44 -20.28 0.78
CA GLU A 126 11.22 -19.65 -0.31
C GLU A 126 10.35 -19.15 -1.47
N LYS A 127 9.20 -19.79 -1.73
CA LYS A 127 8.35 -19.43 -2.86
C LYS A 127 7.80 -18.02 -2.74
N TRP A 128 7.50 -17.59 -1.51
CA TRP A 128 6.94 -16.27 -1.20
C TRP A 128 7.79 -15.12 -1.77
N PHE A 129 9.12 -15.27 -1.76
CA PHE A 129 10.06 -14.25 -2.22
C PHE A 129 9.93 -13.93 -3.71
N HIS A 130 9.40 -14.86 -4.51
CA HIS A 130 9.30 -14.76 -5.96
C HIS A 130 7.87 -14.57 -6.46
N GLN A 131 6.88 -14.49 -5.57
CA GLN A 131 5.49 -14.29 -5.93
C GLN A 131 5.17 -12.85 -6.36
N ILE A 132 4.07 -12.73 -7.12
CA ILE A 132 3.42 -11.46 -7.42
C ILE A 132 2.94 -10.84 -6.11
N HIS A 133 3.12 -9.52 -5.98
CA HIS A 133 2.90 -8.75 -4.74
C HIS A 133 2.01 -7.53 -5.01
N GLY A 134 1.05 -7.67 -5.94
CA GLY A 134 0.30 -6.55 -6.52
C GLY A 134 -0.60 -5.84 -5.52
N ASN A 135 -1.31 -6.59 -4.69
CA ASN A 135 -2.17 -6.02 -3.66
C ASN A 135 -1.36 -5.37 -2.54
N GLU A 136 -0.23 -5.97 -2.16
CA GLU A 136 0.61 -5.42 -1.11
C GLU A 136 1.34 -4.15 -1.57
N VAL A 137 1.74 -4.09 -2.84
CA VAL A 137 2.21 -2.85 -3.48
C VAL A 137 1.13 -1.79 -3.45
N SER A 138 -0.10 -2.16 -3.79
CA SER A 138 -1.23 -1.25 -3.81
C SER A 138 -1.44 -0.66 -2.42
N ILE A 139 -1.57 -1.50 -1.38
CA ILE A 139 -1.72 -1.07 0.02
C ILE A 139 -0.55 -0.18 0.46
N CYS A 140 0.70 -0.49 0.09
CA CYS A 140 1.84 0.39 0.38
C CYS A 140 1.73 1.76 -0.29
N CYS A 141 1.21 1.81 -1.53
CA CYS A 141 0.91 3.09 -2.19
C CYS A 141 -0.20 3.85 -1.46
N MET A 142 -1.22 3.17 -0.95
CA MET A 142 -2.30 3.78 -0.16
C MET A 142 -1.76 4.41 1.11
N ILE A 143 -0.94 3.67 1.87
CA ILE A 143 -0.28 4.15 3.09
C ILE A 143 0.51 5.43 2.80
N TYR A 144 1.37 5.41 1.77
CA TYR A 144 2.18 6.58 1.43
C TYR A 144 1.34 7.78 1.00
N LEU A 145 0.26 7.56 0.25
CA LEU A 145 -0.63 8.64 -0.16
C LEU A 145 -1.32 9.28 1.06
N LEU A 146 -1.78 8.47 2.01
CA LEU A 146 -2.30 8.99 3.28
C LEU A 146 -1.22 9.82 4.01
N GLU A 147 0.00 9.31 4.16
CA GLU A 147 1.11 10.08 4.77
C GLU A 147 1.35 11.43 4.08
N LEU A 148 1.36 11.45 2.75
CA LEU A 148 1.53 12.67 1.96
C LEU A 148 0.40 13.68 2.20
N LEU A 149 -0.85 13.24 2.27
CA LEU A 149 -1.99 14.11 2.52
C LEU A 149 -1.99 14.71 3.92
N GLY A 150 -1.39 14.03 4.90
CA GLY A 150 -1.14 14.59 6.22
C GLY A 150 -0.01 15.62 6.26
N THR A 151 0.81 15.69 5.21
CA THR A 151 2.03 16.51 5.17
C THR A 151 1.92 17.69 4.20
N TYR A 152 1.25 17.50 3.08
CA TYR A 152 1.20 18.44 1.96
C TYR A 152 -0.24 18.81 1.61
N SER A 153 -0.52 20.10 1.49
CA SER A 153 -1.81 20.61 1.00
C SER A 153 -1.88 20.73 -0.52
N ASP A 154 -0.73 20.88 -1.20
CA ASP A 154 -0.68 20.95 -2.67
C ASP A 154 -0.81 19.55 -3.29
N MET A 155 -1.98 19.29 -3.89
CA MET A 155 -2.27 18.03 -4.57
C MET A 155 -1.32 17.71 -5.73
N SER A 156 -0.72 18.71 -6.36
CA SER A 156 0.26 18.50 -7.42
C SER A 156 1.55 17.88 -6.85
N VAL A 157 1.95 18.29 -5.65
CA VAL A 157 3.08 17.72 -4.90
C VAL A 157 2.77 16.29 -4.46
N VAL A 158 1.58 16.09 -3.86
CA VAL A 158 1.09 14.77 -3.43
C VAL A 158 1.11 13.78 -4.61
N ASN A 159 0.50 14.15 -5.73
CA ASN A 159 0.43 13.28 -6.92
C ASN A 159 1.81 12.91 -7.45
N ARG A 160 2.72 13.88 -7.59
CA ARG A 160 4.08 13.65 -8.08
C ARG A 160 4.85 12.68 -7.16
N ARG A 161 4.77 12.88 -5.85
CA ARG A 161 5.44 12.04 -4.85
C ARG A 161 4.84 10.64 -4.79
N ALA A 162 3.51 10.52 -4.86
CA ALA A 162 2.81 9.25 -4.91
C ALA A 162 3.22 8.43 -6.15
N ILE A 163 3.23 9.04 -7.34
CA ILE A 163 3.68 8.37 -8.58
C ILE A 163 5.12 7.87 -8.45
N LYS A 164 6.01 8.68 -7.86
CA LYS A 164 7.41 8.29 -7.62
C LYS A 164 7.53 7.05 -6.74
N ILE A 165 6.81 6.96 -5.62
CA ILE A 165 6.86 5.75 -4.78
C ILE A 165 6.19 4.57 -5.48
N SER A 166 5.06 4.78 -6.15
CA SER A 166 4.29 3.72 -6.81
C SER A 166 5.12 3.07 -7.90
N ASN A 167 5.78 3.86 -8.75
CA ASN A 167 6.67 3.32 -9.79
C ASN A 167 7.82 2.50 -9.20
N LYS A 168 8.39 2.92 -8.06
CA LYS A 168 9.44 2.17 -7.37
C LYS A 168 8.93 0.83 -6.83
N LEU A 169 7.76 0.82 -6.20
CA LEU A 169 7.17 -0.41 -5.63
C LEU A 169 6.68 -1.37 -6.72
N ILE A 170 5.99 -0.87 -7.75
CA ILE A 170 5.51 -1.66 -8.90
C ILE A 170 6.68 -2.24 -9.71
N GLY A 171 7.77 -1.48 -9.86
CA GLY A 171 8.94 -1.93 -10.59
C GLY A 171 9.85 -2.87 -9.78
N GLY A 172 9.73 -2.85 -8.45
CA GLY A 172 10.55 -3.59 -7.51
C GLY A 172 10.09 -5.03 -7.30
N ASN A 173 10.47 -5.58 -6.14
CA ASN A 173 10.04 -6.91 -5.71
C ASN A 173 9.70 -6.95 -4.21
N ARG A 174 9.50 -8.14 -3.64
CA ARG A 174 9.24 -8.36 -2.20
C ARG A 174 10.22 -7.61 -1.29
N ARG A 175 11.47 -7.45 -1.70
CA ARG A 175 12.48 -6.69 -0.94
C ARG A 175 12.06 -5.25 -0.71
N ASP A 176 11.53 -4.59 -1.72
CA ASP A 176 11.17 -3.17 -1.65
C ASP A 176 9.92 -2.95 -0.79
N VAL A 177 8.92 -3.83 -0.91
CA VAL A 177 7.68 -3.77 -0.13
C VAL A 177 7.93 -4.10 1.34
N VAL A 178 8.71 -5.14 1.65
CA VAL A 178 9.07 -5.48 3.03
C VAL A 178 9.90 -4.36 3.65
N LYS A 179 10.86 -3.79 2.92
CA LYS A 179 11.64 -2.62 3.39
C LYS A 179 10.71 -1.43 3.68
N PHE A 180 9.70 -1.19 2.84
CA PHE A 180 8.73 -0.11 3.02
C PHE A 180 7.96 -0.24 4.34
N VAL A 181 7.42 -1.43 4.63
CA VAL A 181 6.63 -1.69 5.84
C VAL A 181 7.52 -1.73 7.08
N ALA A 182 8.67 -2.41 7.02
CA ALA A 182 9.60 -2.52 8.15
C ALA A 182 10.14 -1.17 8.66
N LYS A 183 10.13 -0.14 7.82
CA LYS A 183 10.51 1.22 8.24
C LYS A 183 9.41 2.00 8.94
N ARG A 184 8.15 1.65 8.71
CA ARG A 184 6.98 2.35 9.25
C ARG A 184 6.43 1.68 10.50
N LEU A 185 6.62 0.37 10.60
CA LEU A 185 6.16 -0.41 11.74
C LEU A 185 7.35 -1.12 12.40
N PRO A 186 7.85 -0.61 13.54
CA PRO A 186 8.96 -1.23 14.26
C PRO A 186 8.52 -2.61 14.78
N CYS A 187 9.11 -3.67 14.21
CA CYS A 187 8.79 -5.05 14.51
C CYS A 187 10.01 -5.91 14.21
N THR A 188 10.46 -6.74 15.16
CA THR A 188 11.61 -7.64 14.97
C THR A 188 11.36 -8.66 13.87
N CYS A 189 10.14 -9.21 13.77
CA CYS A 189 9.77 -10.15 12.71
C CYS A 189 9.90 -9.52 11.31
N LEU A 190 9.48 -8.26 11.14
CA LEU A 190 9.66 -7.54 9.87
C LEU A 190 11.13 -7.23 9.60
N LYS A 191 11.91 -6.90 10.63
CA LYS A 191 13.35 -6.67 10.50
C LYS A 191 14.09 -7.94 10.05
N GLU A 192 13.79 -9.07 10.67
CA GLU A 192 14.33 -10.39 10.32
C GLU A 192 13.91 -10.82 8.92
N LEU A 193 12.63 -10.62 8.58
CA LEU A 193 12.12 -10.90 7.24
C LEU A 193 12.82 -10.03 6.19
N HIS A 194 12.95 -8.72 6.44
CA HIS A 194 13.68 -7.81 5.55
C HIS A 194 15.15 -8.25 5.36
N CYS A 195 15.83 -8.64 6.44
CA CYS A 195 17.18 -9.18 6.39
C CYS A 195 17.25 -10.46 5.55
N SER A 196 16.29 -11.35 5.69
CA SER A 196 16.20 -12.62 4.96
C SER A 196 15.95 -12.38 3.46
N VAL A 197 14.97 -11.54 3.13
CA VAL A 197 14.64 -11.17 1.74
C VAL A 197 15.84 -10.52 1.06
N ARG A 198 16.56 -9.63 1.76
CA ARG A 198 17.75 -8.95 1.21
C ARG A 198 18.87 -9.92 0.82
N LYS A 199 19.00 -11.07 1.50
CA LYS A 199 20.00 -12.10 1.20
C LYS A 199 19.59 -12.97 0.01
N LYS A 200 18.29 -13.21 -0.16
CA LYS A 200 17.74 -14.16 -1.14
C LYS A 200 17.34 -13.52 -2.47
N VAL A 201 16.97 -12.25 -2.44
CA VAL A 201 16.40 -11.55 -3.59
C VAL A 201 17.28 -10.36 -3.99
N GLU A 202 17.75 -10.38 -5.23
CA GLU A 202 18.47 -9.26 -5.82
C GLU A 202 17.56 -8.02 -5.88
N LYS A 203 18.16 -6.83 -5.78
CA LYS A 203 17.42 -5.59 -5.97
C LYS A 203 17.15 -5.40 -7.46
N VAL A 204 15.89 -5.39 -7.84
CA VAL A 204 15.47 -5.18 -9.23
C VAL A 204 14.77 -3.83 -9.39
N GLY A 205 14.57 -3.44 -10.64
CA GLY A 205 13.65 -2.37 -10.99
C GLY A 205 13.08 -2.63 -12.39
N ARG A 206 12.18 -1.76 -12.84
CA ARG A 206 11.50 -1.91 -14.12
C ARG A 206 11.80 -0.72 -15.02
N CYS A 207 12.15 -1.00 -16.26
CA CYS A 207 12.27 0.06 -17.28
C CYS A 207 10.88 0.65 -17.57
N ILE A 208 10.72 1.96 -17.44
CA ILE A 208 9.42 2.64 -17.66
C ILE A 208 8.94 2.57 -19.12
N HIS A 209 9.88 2.39 -20.06
CA HIS A 209 9.56 2.30 -21.49
C HIS A 209 9.19 0.87 -21.90
N CYS A 210 10.12 -0.10 -21.74
CA CYS A 210 9.92 -1.46 -22.24
C CYS A 210 9.35 -2.44 -21.20
N LEU A 211 9.08 -1.97 -19.98
CA LEU A 211 8.49 -2.72 -18.87
C LEU A 211 9.28 -3.95 -18.39
N LYS A 212 10.48 -4.19 -18.94
CA LYS A 212 11.37 -5.27 -18.52
C LYS A 212 11.88 -5.01 -17.11
N GLN A 213 11.75 -6.01 -16.26
CA GLN A 213 12.40 -6.04 -14.95
C GLN A 213 13.85 -6.49 -15.12
N VAL A 214 14.78 -5.72 -14.57
CA VAL A 214 16.22 -5.97 -14.66
C VAL A 214 16.87 -5.66 -13.30
N PRO A 215 18.10 -6.15 -13.03
CA PRO A 215 18.86 -5.73 -11.86
C PRO A 215 18.92 -4.21 -11.77
N ARG A 216 18.66 -3.65 -10.58
CA ARG A 216 18.58 -2.19 -10.41
C ARG A 216 19.91 -1.50 -10.71
N SER A 217 21.02 -2.21 -10.55
CA SER A 217 22.37 -1.78 -10.95
C SER A 217 22.53 -1.54 -12.46
N GLN A 218 21.67 -2.15 -13.29
CA GLN A 218 21.68 -1.98 -14.75
C GLN A 218 20.73 -0.87 -15.23
N LEU A 219 19.90 -0.32 -14.33
CA LEU A 219 19.01 0.78 -14.66
C LEU A 219 19.74 2.11 -14.61
N ARG A 220 19.37 2.97 -15.55
CA ARG A 220 19.81 4.35 -15.66
C ARG A 220 18.66 5.23 -15.22
N VAL A 221 18.92 6.13 -14.28
CA VAL A 221 17.92 7.10 -13.84
C VAL A 221 18.03 8.36 -14.71
N CYS A 222 16.90 8.95 -15.08
CA CYS A 222 16.88 10.26 -15.73
C CYS A 222 17.56 11.30 -14.83
N THR A 223 18.63 11.92 -15.32
CA THR A 223 19.39 12.93 -14.56
C THR A 223 18.60 14.22 -14.32
N GLY A 224 17.58 14.50 -15.14
CA GLY A 224 16.75 15.70 -14.98
C GLY A 224 15.76 15.59 -13.81
N CYS A 225 15.12 14.44 -13.61
CA CYS A 225 14.07 14.28 -12.59
C CYS A 225 14.42 13.29 -11.46
N MET A 226 15.48 12.50 -11.61
CA MET A 226 15.90 11.46 -10.67
C MET A 226 14.80 10.44 -10.30
N ASN A 227 13.80 10.27 -11.18
CA ASN A 227 12.62 9.45 -10.95
C ASN A 227 12.45 8.32 -11.98
N ALA A 228 12.50 8.65 -13.27
CA ALA A 228 12.27 7.66 -14.33
C ALA A 228 13.50 6.76 -14.53
N GLU A 229 13.29 5.45 -14.55
CA GLU A 229 14.34 4.43 -14.69
C GLU A 229 14.25 3.72 -16.05
N TYR A 230 15.38 3.59 -16.73
CA TYR A 230 15.48 3.03 -18.08
C TYR A 230 16.60 2.00 -18.16
N CYS A 231 16.41 0.90 -18.88
CA CYS A 231 17.49 -0.07 -19.11
C CYS A 231 18.52 0.41 -20.15
N SER A 232 18.20 1.43 -20.95
CA SER A 232 19.10 1.96 -21.99
C SER A 232 18.76 3.40 -22.36
N ARG A 233 19.72 4.10 -22.99
CA ARG A 233 19.48 5.42 -23.59
C ARG A 233 18.43 5.38 -24.70
N ALA A 234 18.33 4.26 -25.42
CA ALA A 234 17.30 4.06 -26.43
C ALA A 234 15.89 4.07 -25.81
N CYS A 235 15.69 3.35 -24.70
CA CYS A 235 14.44 3.38 -23.95
C CYS A 235 14.11 4.77 -23.41
N GLN A 236 15.10 5.52 -22.94
CA GLN A 236 14.89 6.90 -22.49
C GLN A 236 14.43 7.83 -23.63
N ARG A 237 15.08 7.75 -24.80
CA ARG A 237 14.70 8.55 -25.97
C ARG A 237 13.31 8.19 -26.48
N ALA A 238 12.98 6.91 -26.51
CA ALA A 238 11.67 6.43 -26.96
C ALA A 238 10.53 6.86 -26.03
N ASP A 239 10.79 7.01 -24.73
CA ASP A 239 9.82 7.53 -23.75
C ASP A 239 9.79 9.06 -23.66
N TRP A 240 10.73 9.78 -24.31
CA TRP A 240 10.92 11.21 -24.10
C TRP A 240 9.68 12.05 -24.41
N SER A 241 8.93 11.70 -25.46
CA SER A 241 7.70 12.42 -25.83
C SER A 241 6.67 12.44 -24.70
N ARG A 242 6.59 11.36 -23.91
CA ARG A 242 5.74 11.22 -22.72
C ARG A 242 6.38 11.81 -21.48
N HIS A 243 7.67 11.56 -21.28
CA HIS A 243 8.40 11.94 -20.07
C HIS A 243 8.67 13.45 -19.95
N LYS A 244 8.93 14.15 -21.07
CA LYS A 244 9.40 15.55 -21.09
C LYS A 244 8.53 16.51 -20.27
N ASN A 245 7.20 16.30 -20.28
CA ASN A 245 6.24 17.17 -19.59
C ASN A 245 6.32 17.06 -18.06
N GLN A 246 6.97 16.01 -17.55
CA GLN A 246 7.10 15.72 -16.11
C GLN A 246 8.57 15.71 -15.64
N CYS A 247 9.52 15.95 -16.54
CA CYS A 247 10.95 15.93 -16.23
C CYS A 247 11.39 17.26 -15.58
N GLY A 248 12.34 17.21 -14.64
CA GLY A 248 12.95 18.43 -14.06
C GLY A 248 12.12 19.16 -13.00
N ASN A 249 11.01 18.60 -12.53
CA ASN A 249 10.19 19.27 -11.51
C ASN A 249 10.92 19.26 -10.14
N PRO A 250 11.13 20.43 -9.49
CA PRO A 250 11.84 20.54 -8.21
C PRO A 250 11.26 19.65 -7.09
N GLU A 251 9.95 19.44 -7.09
CA GLU A 251 9.23 18.61 -6.11
C GLU A 251 9.54 17.11 -6.23
N LEU A 252 10.11 16.68 -7.36
CA LEU A 252 10.62 15.31 -7.52
C LEU A 252 12.06 15.16 -7.05
N LEU A 253 12.79 16.27 -6.91
CA LEU A 253 14.19 16.32 -6.49
C LEU A 253 14.35 16.52 -4.98
N SER A 254 13.30 16.97 -4.29
CA SER A 254 13.28 17.09 -2.83
C SER A 254 13.48 15.72 -2.13
N PRO A 255 14.40 15.64 -1.15
CA PRO A 255 14.72 14.40 -0.45
C PRO A 255 13.69 14.12 0.65
N ASP A 256 12.52 13.60 0.28
CA ASP A 256 11.52 13.11 1.25
C ASP A 256 11.45 11.58 1.31
N LEU A 257 12.35 10.91 0.59
CA LEU A 257 12.63 9.50 0.85
C LEU A 257 13.77 9.46 1.86
N PRO A 258 13.74 8.55 2.85
CA PRO A 258 14.87 8.33 3.75
C PRO A 258 16.16 8.27 2.94
N GLN A 259 17.23 8.95 3.36
CA GLN A 259 18.47 9.14 2.59
C GLN A 259 19.09 7.82 2.07
N ASP A 260 18.75 6.66 2.64
CA ASP A 260 19.14 5.33 2.19
C ASP A 260 18.24 4.72 1.06
N TYR A 261 17.24 5.47 0.58
CA TYR A 261 16.42 5.20 -0.61
C TYR A 261 16.72 6.15 -1.78
N VAL A 262 17.44 7.24 -1.51
CA VAL A 262 18.13 8.04 -2.52
C VAL A 262 19.50 7.39 -2.71
N LEU A 263 19.92 7.28 -3.96
CA LEU A 263 21.11 6.54 -4.37
C LEU A 263 22.36 7.00 -3.60
N LYS A 264 23.09 6.05 -3.03
CA LYS A 264 24.56 6.05 -3.06
C LYS A 264 24.97 4.98 -4.06
#